data_AF-A0A535MKU6-F1
#
_entry.id   AF-A0A535MKU6-F1
#
_cell.length_a   1.000
_cell.length_b   1.000
_cell.length_c   1.000
_cell.angle_alpha   90.00
_cell.angle_beta   90.00
_cell.angle_gamma   90.00
#
_symmetry.space_group_name_H-M   'P 1'
#
loop_
_entity.id
_entity.type
_entity.pdbx_description
1 polymer ?
#
loop_
_entity_poly.entity_id
_entity_poly.type
_entity_poly.pdbx_seq_one_letter_code
_entity_poly.pdbx_strand_id
1 'polypeptide(L)'
;MAEPDAPPYYLAKPDAPPPSFGAVAQSGILPEVRQAQSEYQEAQKRRAERVGTRITEEKQAITAVPHEAPPAEPTPIPRPPSAGLTPFLAPVEGERPENTIAKLIQGVGLLATGVAGRKDARASLAALTGALKGWQEGDKERADRHFADWQAQSETLLKNWQTKRTRWKDLQDDKALTMQERKQLWELDLLKEGFPVDVAKANLEGWQYLQGLADKHQEQLVKFTHDRAMLQKSFDLAAVNHQYAIEMEERKHKHAIEDQERMLSTYRKEDLRSMGQQWFLYGTLPRTYGKAGVLVQAEVIKEGNEWAKSQGIDPMSRPQVQAEVTSAKSALTKLRGVNAIQMAAIRRLDGHLDALVRLSEKVPRSEIHAVNEAILKGQREYAGSPDAAAYVFQSFEAGMELSRVVVGTAQGDQATREEGRKQFAAGLANNQVKAVVDQVRQNAHRNIDTNRESERALVSIIESAGGYKQGGAESTPKGETKTLTVPGVGEVKVTVTP
;
A
#
# COMPACT_ATOMS: atom_id res chain seq x y z
N MET A 1 36.83 -47.67 -55.89
CA MET A 1 36.41 -48.56 -56.99
C MET A 1 35.34 -49.50 -56.45
N ALA A 2 34.38 -49.82 -57.33
CA ALA A 2 33.30 -50.81 -57.21
C ALA A 2 32.00 -50.38 -56.49
N GLU A 3 30.99 -50.14 -57.34
CA GLU A 3 29.54 -50.28 -57.11
C GLU A 3 29.17 -51.67 -56.57
N PRO A 4 27.96 -51.83 -56.01
CA PRO A 4 27.27 -53.10 -56.07
C PRO A 4 25.99 -53.03 -56.91
N ASP A 5 25.99 -53.92 -57.91
CA ASP A 5 24.93 -54.40 -58.78
C ASP A 5 23.58 -54.67 -58.10
N ALA A 6 22.52 -54.32 -58.82
CA ALA A 6 21.15 -54.79 -58.59
C ALA A 6 20.89 -56.10 -59.36
N PRO A 7 20.16 -57.08 -58.77
CA PRO A 7 19.56 -58.18 -59.52
C PRO A 7 18.04 -57.98 -59.76
N PRO A 8 17.45 -58.75 -60.71
CA PRO A 8 16.38 -58.25 -61.58
C PRO A 8 14.96 -58.67 -61.16
N TYR A 9 13.99 -57.88 -61.64
CA TYR A 9 12.55 -58.14 -61.55
C TYR A 9 12.15 -59.44 -62.27
N TYR A 10 11.53 -60.37 -61.55
CA TYR A 10 10.69 -61.42 -62.12
C TYR A 10 9.21 -61.10 -61.84
N LEU A 11 8.46 -60.78 -62.90
CA LEU A 11 7.00 -60.68 -62.91
C LEU A 11 6.41 -62.11 -62.90
N ALA A 12 5.80 -62.50 -61.78
CA ALA A 12 4.92 -63.67 -61.75
C ALA A 12 3.58 -63.33 -62.44
N LYS A 13 3.06 -64.31 -63.21
CA LYS A 13 1.80 -64.21 -63.97
C LYS A 13 0.58 -63.92 -63.06
N PRO A 14 -0.46 -63.25 -63.56
CA PRO A 14 -1.68 -63.00 -62.81
C PRO A 14 -2.55 -64.27 -62.73
N ASP A 15 -2.80 -64.75 -61.52
CA ASP A 15 -3.81 -65.78 -61.26
C ASP A 15 -5.22 -65.17 -61.23
N ALA A 16 -6.10 -65.80 -62.01
CA ALA A 16 -7.57 -65.74 -62.14
C ALA A 16 -8.34 -64.43 -61.81
N PRO A 17 -9.25 -63.99 -62.70
CA PRO A 17 -10.12 -62.85 -62.41
C PRO A 17 -11.05 -63.13 -61.22
N PRO A 18 -11.35 -62.11 -60.39
CA PRO A 18 -12.29 -62.25 -59.28
C PRO A 18 -13.67 -62.69 -59.79
N PRO A 19 -14.42 -63.49 -59.01
CA PRO A 19 -15.73 -63.98 -59.43
C PRO A 19 -16.65 -62.81 -59.79
N SER A 20 -17.25 -62.90 -60.97
CA SER A 20 -18.17 -61.88 -61.47
C SER A 20 -19.33 -61.66 -60.50
N PHE A 21 -19.84 -60.43 -60.43
CA PHE A 21 -20.98 -60.00 -59.60
C PHE A 21 -22.23 -60.90 -59.70
N GLY A 22 -22.37 -61.71 -60.76
CA GLY A 22 -23.43 -62.70 -60.90
C GLY A 22 -23.38 -63.86 -59.89
N ALA A 23 -22.21 -64.22 -59.37
CA ALA A 23 -22.05 -65.33 -58.42
C ALA A 23 -22.47 -64.97 -56.98
N VAL A 24 -22.48 -63.68 -56.62
CA VAL A 24 -22.94 -63.20 -55.31
C VAL A 24 -24.47 -63.06 -55.24
N ALA A 25 -25.14 -62.97 -56.40
CA ALA A 25 -26.60 -62.88 -56.47
C ALA A 25 -27.33 -64.22 -56.20
N GLN A 26 -26.62 -65.37 -56.26
CA GLN A 26 -27.21 -66.70 -56.08
C GLN A 26 -27.00 -67.32 -54.69
N SER A 27 -26.26 -66.67 -53.77
CA SER A 27 -25.88 -67.28 -52.49
C SER A 27 -26.91 -67.17 -51.35
N GLY A 28 -28.14 -66.73 -51.60
CA GLY A 28 -29.17 -66.68 -50.54
C GLY A 28 -28.88 -65.70 -49.39
N ILE A 29 -27.85 -64.84 -49.51
CA ILE A 29 -27.44 -63.81 -48.53
C ILE A 29 -28.29 -62.53 -48.63
N LEU A 30 -29.11 -62.40 -49.68
CA LEU A 30 -29.98 -61.26 -49.94
C LEU A 30 -31.04 -60.96 -48.85
N PRO A 31 -31.66 -61.95 -48.17
CA PRO A 31 -32.59 -61.69 -47.08
C PRO A 31 -31.89 -61.14 -45.85
N GLU A 32 -30.77 -61.75 -45.42
CA GLU A 32 -30.01 -61.32 -44.22
C GLU A 32 -29.39 -59.93 -44.40
N VAL A 33 -28.88 -59.60 -45.58
CA VAL A 33 -28.37 -58.25 -45.86
C VAL A 33 -29.50 -57.22 -45.92
N ARG A 34 -30.69 -57.58 -46.44
CA ARG A 34 -31.87 -56.70 -46.37
C ARG A 34 -32.37 -56.54 -44.94
N GLN A 35 -32.34 -57.60 -44.13
CA GLN A 35 -32.76 -57.56 -42.73
C GLN A 35 -31.80 -56.69 -41.92
N ALA A 36 -30.49 -56.88 -42.05
CA ALA A 36 -29.47 -56.04 -41.43
C ALA A 36 -29.55 -54.57 -41.90
N GLN A 37 -29.83 -54.31 -43.18
CA GLN A 37 -30.08 -52.96 -43.67
C GLN A 37 -31.37 -52.35 -43.10
N SER A 38 -32.44 -53.14 -42.95
CA SER A 38 -33.69 -52.68 -42.36
C SER A 38 -33.56 -52.40 -40.86
N GLU A 39 -32.85 -53.26 -40.12
CA GLU A 39 -32.54 -53.06 -38.70
C GLU A 39 -31.61 -51.88 -38.48
N TYR A 40 -30.64 -51.67 -39.38
CA TYR A 40 -29.78 -50.49 -39.36
C TYR A 40 -30.56 -49.21 -39.68
N GLN A 41 -31.48 -49.24 -40.65
CA GLN A 41 -32.37 -48.11 -40.95
C GLN A 41 -33.37 -47.84 -39.83
N GLU A 42 -33.91 -48.86 -39.18
CA GLU A 42 -34.76 -48.70 -37.99
C GLU A 42 -33.97 -48.19 -36.78
N ALA A 43 -32.74 -48.65 -36.57
CA ALA A 43 -31.86 -48.12 -35.55
C ALA A 43 -31.47 -46.67 -35.82
N GLN A 44 -31.25 -46.29 -37.08
CA GLN A 44 -31.04 -44.90 -37.47
C GLN A 44 -32.30 -44.06 -37.29
N LYS A 45 -33.50 -44.57 -37.63
CA LYS A 45 -34.76 -43.88 -37.37
C LYS A 45 -35.02 -43.68 -35.88
N ARG A 46 -34.86 -44.72 -35.05
CA ARG A 46 -35.00 -44.62 -33.59
C ARG A 46 -33.97 -43.68 -32.96
N ARG A 47 -32.77 -43.57 -33.53
CA ARG A 47 -31.75 -42.59 -33.11
C ARG A 47 -32.13 -41.18 -33.55
N ALA A 48 -32.51 -40.98 -34.81
CA ALA A 48 -32.97 -39.71 -35.34
C ALA A 48 -34.23 -39.21 -34.61
N GLU A 49 -35.12 -40.10 -34.20
CA GLU A 49 -36.28 -39.79 -33.37
C GLU A 49 -35.85 -39.35 -31.97
N ARG A 50 -34.94 -40.07 -31.27
CA ARG A 50 -34.43 -39.68 -29.95
C ARG A 50 -33.66 -38.35 -29.96
N VAL A 51 -32.83 -38.15 -30.98
CA VAL A 51 -32.07 -36.91 -31.15
C VAL A 51 -33.03 -35.78 -31.54
N GLY A 52 -33.98 -36.05 -32.43
CA GLY A 52 -35.09 -35.15 -32.75
C GLY A 52 -35.87 -34.74 -31.51
N THR A 53 -36.20 -35.69 -30.62
CA THR A 53 -36.90 -35.42 -29.35
C THR A 53 -36.06 -34.53 -28.45
N ARG A 54 -34.76 -34.83 -28.26
CA ARG A 54 -33.84 -33.99 -27.49
C ARG A 54 -33.71 -32.57 -28.07
N ILE A 55 -33.60 -32.45 -29.39
CA ILE A 55 -33.51 -31.15 -30.06
C ILE A 55 -34.81 -30.37 -29.88
N THR A 56 -35.98 -31.01 -29.97
CA THR A 56 -37.26 -30.36 -29.70
C THR A 56 -37.47 -30.02 -28.23
N GLU A 57 -37.07 -30.87 -27.30
CA GLU A 57 -37.13 -30.63 -25.85
C GLU A 57 -36.21 -29.46 -25.46
N GLU A 58 -35.00 -29.40 -26.01
CA GLU A 58 -34.08 -28.28 -25.79
C GLU A 58 -34.55 -26.99 -26.46
N LYS A 59 -35.12 -27.06 -27.67
CA LYS A 59 -35.73 -25.88 -28.33
C LYS A 59 -36.94 -25.37 -27.58
N GLN A 60 -37.77 -26.26 -27.03
CA GLN A 60 -38.92 -25.91 -26.19
C GLN A 60 -38.47 -25.32 -24.86
N ALA A 61 -37.40 -25.84 -24.25
CA ALA A 61 -36.81 -25.25 -23.05
C ALA A 61 -36.29 -23.81 -23.30
N ILE A 62 -35.79 -23.51 -24.50
CA ILE A 62 -35.32 -22.17 -24.88
C ILE A 62 -36.49 -21.21 -25.19
N THR A 63 -37.57 -21.69 -25.81
CA THR A 63 -38.74 -20.87 -26.17
C THR A 63 -39.72 -20.67 -25.01
N ALA A 64 -39.70 -21.54 -24.00
CA ALA A 64 -40.53 -21.40 -22.80
C ALA A 64 -39.98 -20.39 -21.78
N VAL A 65 -38.73 -19.94 -21.92
CA VAL A 65 -38.20 -18.79 -21.19
C VAL A 65 -38.63 -17.54 -21.94
N PRO A 66 -39.50 -16.67 -21.38
CA PRO A 66 -39.83 -15.39 -22.00
C PRO A 66 -38.53 -14.67 -22.34
N HIS A 67 -38.33 -14.30 -23.60
CA HIS A 67 -37.22 -13.44 -23.97
C HIS A 67 -37.49 -12.03 -23.41
N GLU A 68 -37.25 -11.85 -22.10
CA GLU A 68 -36.67 -10.61 -21.63
C GLU A 68 -35.35 -10.39 -22.40
N ALA A 69 -35.01 -9.11 -22.60
CA ALA A 69 -33.89 -8.64 -23.41
C ALA A 69 -32.66 -9.58 -23.41
N PRO A 70 -31.92 -9.69 -24.54
CA PRO A 70 -30.77 -10.58 -24.69
C PRO A 70 -29.97 -10.63 -23.38
N PRO A 71 -29.72 -11.83 -22.81
CA PRO A 71 -29.07 -11.93 -21.52
C PRO A 71 -27.81 -11.07 -21.57
N ALA A 72 -27.68 -10.20 -20.57
CA ALA A 72 -26.53 -9.33 -20.42
C ALA A 72 -25.25 -10.17 -20.63
N GLU A 73 -24.26 -9.53 -21.26
CA GLU A 73 -22.91 -10.04 -21.55
C GLU A 73 -22.44 -11.15 -20.60
N PRO A 74 -21.70 -12.16 -21.09
CA PRO A 74 -21.26 -13.32 -20.32
C PRO A 74 -20.86 -12.92 -18.90
N THR A 75 -21.44 -13.59 -17.90
CA THR A 75 -21.35 -13.26 -16.46
C THR A 75 -20.00 -12.59 -16.19
N PRO A 76 -19.98 -11.27 -15.89
CA PRO A 76 -18.74 -10.53 -15.83
C PRO A 76 -17.79 -11.24 -14.89
N ILE A 77 -16.56 -11.46 -15.36
CA ILE A 77 -15.48 -11.95 -14.51
C ILE A 77 -15.51 -11.14 -13.22
N PRO A 78 -15.66 -11.78 -12.04
CA PRO A 78 -15.79 -11.05 -10.79
C PRO A 78 -14.54 -10.19 -10.63
N ARG A 79 -14.77 -8.89 -10.51
CA ARG A 79 -13.67 -7.93 -10.36
C ARG A 79 -12.91 -8.31 -9.10
N PRO A 80 -11.57 -8.25 -9.13
CA PRO A 80 -10.79 -8.50 -7.93
C PRO A 80 -11.26 -7.56 -6.81
N PRO A 81 -11.40 -8.07 -5.57
CA PRO A 81 -11.71 -7.25 -4.42
C PRO A 81 -10.57 -6.26 -4.27
N SER A 82 -10.92 -5.00 -4.04
CA SER A 82 -9.93 -3.98 -3.80
C SER A 82 -9.09 -4.37 -2.59
N ALA A 83 -7.77 -4.38 -2.75
CA ALA A 83 -6.78 -4.56 -1.67
C ALA A 83 -6.82 -3.44 -0.61
N GLY A 84 -7.78 -2.52 -0.72
CA GLY A 84 -7.94 -1.38 0.16
C GLY A 84 -8.40 -1.82 1.53
N LEU A 85 -7.55 -1.61 2.52
CA LEU A 85 -7.97 -1.45 3.90
C LEU A 85 -9.17 -0.46 3.90
N THR A 86 -10.37 -0.95 4.26
CA THR A 86 -11.55 -0.08 4.40
C THR A 86 -11.23 0.96 5.48
N PRO A 87 -11.55 2.26 5.37
CA PRO A 87 -11.24 3.27 6.41
C PRO A 87 -11.98 3.06 7.74
N PHE A 88 -11.50 3.62 8.86
CA PHE A 88 -12.10 3.42 10.20
C PHE A 88 -13.57 3.83 10.16
N LEU A 89 -14.47 2.87 10.37
CA LEU A 89 -15.94 3.01 10.31
C LEU A 89 -16.54 3.24 8.91
N ALA A 90 -15.78 3.07 7.83
CA ALA A 90 -16.31 3.19 6.48
C ALA A 90 -17.33 2.07 6.20
N PRO A 91 -18.46 2.39 5.53
CA PRO A 91 -19.38 1.38 5.04
C PRO A 91 -18.66 0.51 4.00
N VAL A 92 -18.82 -0.82 4.15
CA VAL A 92 -18.32 -1.78 3.15
C VAL A 92 -19.35 -1.86 2.02
N GLU A 93 -18.89 -2.04 0.78
CA GLU A 93 -19.78 -2.16 -0.38
C GLU A 93 -20.67 -3.41 -0.22
N GLY A 94 -21.99 -3.21 -0.12
CA GLY A 94 -22.98 -4.27 0.15
C GLY A 94 -23.42 -4.46 1.61
N GLU A 95 -22.92 -3.63 2.54
CA GLU A 95 -23.31 -3.73 3.96
C GLU A 95 -24.70 -3.15 4.24
N ARG A 96 -25.48 -3.82 5.11
CA ARG A 96 -26.80 -3.32 5.54
C ARG A 96 -26.64 -2.01 6.33
N PRO A 97 -27.48 -0.97 6.09
CA PRO A 97 -27.34 0.36 6.72
C PRO A 97 -27.26 0.31 8.25
N GLU A 98 -27.94 -0.65 8.87
CA GLU A 98 -27.97 -0.85 10.32
C GLU A 98 -26.58 -1.20 10.89
N ASN A 99 -25.76 -1.93 10.12
CA ASN A 99 -24.39 -2.27 10.52
C ASN A 99 -23.44 -1.07 10.42
N THR A 100 -23.65 -0.19 9.43
CA THR A 100 -22.91 1.08 9.31
C THR A 100 -23.24 2.02 10.48
N ILE A 101 -24.50 2.05 10.92
CA ILE A 101 -24.95 2.81 12.09
C ILE A 101 -24.37 2.21 13.38
N ALA A 102 -24.35 0.88 13.52
CA ALA A 102 -23.73 0.21 14.67
C ALA A 102 -22.21 0.50 14.76
N LYS A 103 -21.50 0.51 13.63
CA LYS A 103 -20.08 0.93 13.56
C LYS A 103 -19.91 2.38 13.99
N LEU A 104 -20.76 3.29 13.50
CA LEU A 104 -20.75 4.70 13.91
C LEU A 104 -20.96 4.84 15.44
N ILE A 105 -21.92 4.10 16.02
CA ILE A 105 -22.19 4.11 17.46
C ILE A 105 -21.00 3.55 18.27
N GLN A 106 -20.34 2.49 17.79
CA GLN A 106 -19.10 1.98 18.40
C GLN A 106 -17.96 3.00 18.32
N GLY A 107 -17.80 3.68 17.18
CA GLY A 107 -16.81 4.74 16.99
C GLY A 107 -17.03 5.95 17.89
N VAL A 108 -18.29 6.36 18.04
CA VAL A 108 -18.69 7.43 18.98
C VAL A 108 -18.51 6.97 20.43
N GLY A 109 -18.77 5.70 20.76
CA GLY A 109 -18.53 5.14 22.09
C GLY A 109 -17.05 5.12 22.49
N LEU A 110 -16.14 4.83 21.54
CA LEU A 110 -14.68 4.89 21.71
C LEU A 110 -14.18 6.32 21.91
N LEU A 111 -14.72 7.28 21.15
CA LEU A 111 -14.43 8.71 21.34
C LEU A 111 -14.97 9.23 22.67
N ALA A 112 -16.18 8.83 23.06
CA ALA A 112 -16.81 9.24 24.30
C ALA A 112 -16.09 8.67 25.54
N THR A 113 -15.61 7.43 25.49
CA THR A 113 -14.81 6.85 26.59
C THR A 113 -13.41 7.47 26.71
N GLY A 114 -12.79 7.88 25.60
CA GLY A 114 -11.53 8.63 25.59
C GLY A 114 -11.63 10.07 26.11
N VAL A 115 -12.81 10.69 26.01
CA VAL A 115 -13.08 12.08 26.47
C VAL A 115 -13.67 12.11 27.89
N ALA A 116 -14.50 11.14 28.26
CA ALA A 116 -15.16 11.09 29.58
C ALA A 116 -14.40 10.26 30.63
N GLY A 117 -13.50 9.36 30.21
CA GLY A 117 -12.83 8.41 31.08
C GLY A 117 -11.32 8.63 31.20
N ARG A 118 -10.90 9.27 32.30
CA ARG A 118 -9.52 9.45 32.82
C ARG A 118 -8.83 10.75 32.38
N LYS A 119 -8.39 11.50 33.39
CA LYS A 119 -7.78 12.84 33.34
C LYS A 119 -6.39 12.88 32.67
N ASP A 120 -6.06 11.92 31.82
CA ASP A 120 -4.71 11.73 31.30
C ASP A 120 -4.75 11.51 29.77
N ALA A 121 -4.41 12.55 29.02
CA ALA A 121 -4.43 12.59 27.56
C ALA A 121 -3.55 11.50 26.91
N ARG A 122 -2.56 10.99 27.65
CA ARG A 122 -1.70 9.87 27.24
C ARG A 122 -2.44 8.53 27.26
N ALA A 123 -3.34 8.33 28.21
CA ALA A 123 -4.12 7.09 28.32
C ALA A 123 -5.20 7.03 27.24
N SER A 124 -5.81 8.15 26.88
CA SER A 124 -6.78 8.25 25.78
C SER A 124 -6.11 8.13 24.41
N LEU A 125 -4.91 8.70 24.21
CA LEU A 125 -4.10 8.44 23.02
C LEU A 125 -3.67 6.98 22.91
N ALA A 126 -3.21 6.34 23.99
CA ALA A 126 -2.86 4.93 23.98
C ALA A 126 -4.05 4.02 23.68
N ALA A 127 -5.24 4.34 24.20
CA ALA A 127 -6.48 3.62 23.88
C ALA A 127 -6.91 3.81 22.42
N LEU A 128 -6.74 5.01 21.86
CA LEU A 128 -7.08 5.32 20.47
C LEU A 128 -6.08 4.69 19.50
N THR A 129 -4.79 4.69 19.83
CA THR A 129 -3.74 3.94 19.12
C THR A 129 -3.99 2.43 19.19
N GLY A 130 -4.41 1.90 20.35
CA GLY A 130 -4.80 0.50 20.50
C GLY A 130 -6.05 0.13 19.68
N ALA A 131 -7.05 1.01 19.63
CA ALA A 131 -8.25 0.82 18.83
C ALA A 131 -7.99 0.94 17.32
N LEU A 132 -7.13 1.87 16.89
CA LEU A 132 -6.68 1.99 15.50
C LEU A 132 -5.86 0.78 15.07
N LYS A 133 -4.97 0.29 15.94
CA LYS A 133 -4.17 -0.91 15.68
C LYS A 133 -5.06 -2.16 15.58
N GLY A 134 -5.97 -2.37 16.55
CA GLY A 134 -6.92 -3.49 16.52
C GLY A 134 -7.89 -3.41 15.33
N TRP A 135 -8.22 -2.20 14.89
CA TRP A 135 -9.04 -2.01 13.70
C TRP A 135 -8.27 -2.22 12.38
N GLN A 136 -7.02 -1.78 12.27
CA GLN A 136 -6.14 -2.10 11.13
C GLN A 136 -5.89 -3.62 11.04
N GLU A 137 -5.72 -4.28 12.19
CA GLU A 137 -5.62 -5.75 12.27
C GLU A 137 -6.93 -6.41 11.79
N GLY A 138 -8.09 -5.94 12.26
CA GLY A 138 -9.39 -6.47 11.82
C GLY A 138 -9.76 -6.13 10.36
N ASP A 139 -9.15 -5.10 9.80
CA ASP A 139 -9.37 -4.68 8.42
C ASP A 139 -8.49 -5.43 7.43
N LYS A 140 -7.25 -5.73 7.84
CA LYS A 140 -6.42 -6.75 7.19
C LYS A 140 -7.16 -8.10 7.15
N GLU A 141 -7.75 -8.54 8.25
CA GLU A 141 -8.56 -9.76 8.29
C GLU A 141 -9.81 -9.71 7.39
N ARG A 142 -10.38 -8.53 7.13
CA ARG A 142 -11.49 -8.36 6.17
C ARG A 142 -10.99 -8.42 4.74
N ALA A 143 -9.92 -7.71 4.41
CA ALA A 143 -9.30 -7.74 3.09
C ALA A 143 -8.84 -9.16 2.73
N ASP A 144 -8.23 -9.88 3.69
CA ASP A 144 -7.83 -11.28 3.53
C ASP A 144 -9.03 -12.18 3.28
N ARG A 145 -10.16 -11.96 3.99
CA ARG A 145 -11.42 -12.68 3.74
C ARG A 145 -12.02 -12.38 2.38
N HIS A 146 -12.10 -11.11 1.98
CA HIS A 146 -12.62 -10.72 0.66
C HIS A 146 -11.75 -11.27 -0.48
N PHE A 147 -10.42 -11.25 -0.31
CA PHE A 147 -9.50 -11.84 -1.26
C PHE A 147 -9.67 -13.36 -1.34
N ALA A 148 -9.83 -14.05 -0.21
CA ALA A 148 -10.15 -15.48 -0.17
C ALA A 148 -11.49 -15.82 -0.84
N ASP A 149 -12.53 -15.02 -0.60
CA ASP A 149 -13.85 -15.19 -1.19
C ASP A 149 -13.81 -14.99 -2.72
N TRP A 150 -13.10 -13.96 -3.19
CA TRP A 150 -12.88 -13.76 -4.63
C TRP A 150 -12.05 -14.87 -5.26
N GLN A 151 -11.03 -15.37 -4.55
CA GLN A 151 -10.25 -16.50 -5.01
C GLN A 151 -11.14 -17.74 -5.18
N ALA A 152 -12.01 -18.02 -4.21
CA ALA A 152 -12.97 -19.12 -4.26
C ALA A 152 -13.99 -18.96 -5.40
N GLN A 153 -14.52 -17.75 -5.63
CA GLN A 153 -15.42 -17.45 -6.75
C GLN A 153 -14.72 -17.63 -8.11
N SER A 154 -13.49 -17.14 -8.22
CA SER A 154 -12.66 -17.27 -9.42
C SER A 154 -12.32 -18.74 -9.72
N GLU A 155 -12.01 -19.53 -8.70
CA GLU A 155 -11.76 -20.98 -8.84
C GLU A 155 -13.01 -21.74 -9.26
N THR A 156 -14.17 -21.38 -8.71
CA THR A 156 -15.45 -21.96 -9.09
C THR A 156 -15.76 -21.67 -10.57
N LEU A 157 -15.54 -20.44 -11.03
CA LEU A 157 -15.70 -20.08 -12.43
C LEU A 157 -14.75 -20.85 -13.35
N LEU A 158 -13.46 -20.95 -12.99
CA LEU A 158 -12.48 -21.71 -13.75
C LEU A 158 -12.85 -23.20 -13.84
N LYS A 159 -13.32 -23.78 -12.74
CA LYS A 159 -13.77 -25.17 -12.70
C LYS A 159 -15.00 -25.39 -13.58
N ASN A 160 -15.99 -24.49 -13.52
CA ASN A 160 -17.18 -24.54 -14.37
C ASN A 160 -16.80 -24.45 -15.87
N TRP A 161 -15.84 -23.59 -16.21
CA TRP A 161 -15.32 -23.49 -17.58
C TRP A 161 -14.59 -24.76 -18.04
N GLN A 162 -13.77 -25.35 -17.18
CA GLN A 162 -13.10 -26.62 -17.48
C GLN A 162 -14.12 -27.73 -17.74
N THR A 163 -15.18 -27.81 -16.93
CA THR A 163 -16.27 -28.78 -17.14
C THR A 163 -16.98 -28.56 -18.49
N LYS A 164 -17.31 -27.31 -18.84
CA LYS A 164 -17.94 -26.98 -20.13
C LYS A 164 -17.05 -27.34 -21.31
N ARG A 165 -15.75 -27.05 -21.21
CA ARG A 165 -14.77 -27.40 -22.24
C ARG A 165 -14.64 -28.92 -22.42
N THR A 166 -14.55 -29.67 -21.33
CA THR A 166 -14.53 -31.14 -21.39
C THR A 166 -15.77 -31.65 -22.09
N ARG A 167 -16.96 -31.13 -21.74
CA ARG A 167 -18.21 -31.48 -22.42
C ARG A 167 -18.20 -31.16 -23.92
N TRP A 168 -17.70 -30.00 -24.34
CA TRP A 168 -17.60 -29.67 -25.76
C TRP A 168 -16.62 -30.56 -26.50
N LYS A 169 -15.52 -30.94 -25.86
CA LYS A 169 -14.58 -31.92 -26.40
C LYS A 169 -15.19 -33.30 -26.50
N ASP A 170 -15.97 -33.72 -25.51
CA ASP A 170 -16.69 -35.00 -25.55
C ASP A 170 -17.72 -35.01 -26.68
N LEU A 171 -18.45 -33.90 -26.89
CA LEU A 171 -19.35 -33.72 -28.03
C LEU A 171 -18.61 -33.74 -29.38
N GLN A 172 -17.39 -33.21 -29.43
CA GLN A 172 -16.53 -33.27 -30.61
C GLN A 172 -16.16 -34.71 -30.94
N ASP A 173 -15.75 -35.45 -29.93
CA ASP A 173 -15.16 -36.78 -30.05
C ASP A 173 -16.21 -37.91 -30.12
N ASP A 174 -17.49 -37.61 -29.81
CA ASP A 174 -18.58 -38.59 -29.81
C ASP A 174 -18.92 -39.11 -31.21
N LYS A 175 -18.38 -40.29 -31.53
CA LYS A 175 -18.59 -41.00 -32.79
C LYS A 175 -20.04 -41.43 -33.04
N ALA A 176 -20.91 -41.42 -32.03
CA ALA A 176 -22.32 -41.81 -32.18
C ALA A 176 -23.19 -40.74 -32.83
N LEU A 177 -22.74 -39.48 -32.81
CA LEU A 177 -23.44 -38.33 -33.40
C LEU A 177 -22.93 -38.04 -34.81
N THR A 178 -23.83 -37.67 -35.72
CA THR A 178 -23.44 -37.13 -37.02
C THR A 178 -22.78 -35.75 -36.87
N MET A 179 -21.95 -35.35 -37.84
CA MET A 179 -21.27 -34.05 -37.81
C MET A 179 -22.26 -32.87 -37.70
N GLN A 180 -23.45 -33.00 -38.29
CA GLN A 180 -24.49 -31.99 -38.24
C GLN A 180 -25.17 -31.92 -36.86
N GLU A 181 -25.42 -33.06 -36.23
CA GLU A 181 -25.96 -33.13 -34.85
C GLU A 181 -24.96 -32.57 -33.82
N ARG A 182 -23.67 -32.92 -33.94
CA ARG A 182 -22.62 -32.35 -33.05
C ARG A 182 -22.57 -30.84 -33.13
N LYS A 183 -22.64 -30.30 -34.36
CA LYS A 183 -22.64 -28.87 -34.60
C LYS A 183 -23.86 -28.18 -33.96
N GLN A 184 -25.06 -28.74 -34.15
CA GLN A 184 -26.28 -28.15 -33.57
C GLN A 184 -26.29 -28.20 -32.04
N LEU A 185 -25.84 -29.30 -31.45
CA LEU A 185 -25.72 -29.42 -30.00
C LEU A 185 -24.70 -28.43 -29.44
N TRP A 186 -23.58 -28.23 -30.14
CA TRP A 186 -22.58 -27.26 -29.70
C TRP A 186 -23.04 -25.81 -29.86
N GLU A 187 -23.72 -25.48 -30.96
CA GLU A 187 -24.37 -24.18 -31.16
C GLU A 187 -25.39 -23.89 -30.06
N LEU A 188 -26.22 -24.88 -29.70
CA LEU A 188 -27.18 -24.77 -28.59
C LEU A 188 -26.48 -24.57 -27.24
N ASP A 189 -25.41 -25.32 -26.97
CA ASP A 189 -24.65 -25.15 -25.72
C ASP A 189 -23.97 -23.78 -25.65
N LEU A 190 -23.46 -23.24 -26.76
CA LEU A 190 -22.90 -21.89 -26.77
C LEU A 190 -23.98 -20.80 -26.57
N LEU A 191 -25.15 -20.98 -27.18
CA LEU A 191 -26.29 -20.06 -26.98
C LEU A 191 -26.81 -20.10 -25.54
N LYS A 192 -26.91 -21.28 -24.91
CA LYS A 192 -27.29 -21.43 -23.49
C LYS A 192 -26.33 -20.70 -22.55
N GLU A 193 -25.07 -20.61 -22.93
CA GLU A 193 -24.02 -19.92 -22.17
C GLU A 193 -23.92 -18.42 -22.50
N GLY A 194 -24.82 -17.90 -23.33
CA GLY A 194 -24.92 -16.47 -23.65
C GLY A 194 -23.88 -15.99 -24.68
N PHE A 195 -23.24 -16.90 -25.43
CA PHE A 195 -22.31 -16.48 -26.47
C PHE A 195 -23.03 -15.90 -27.69
N PRO A 196 -22.52 -14.82 -28.29
CA PRO A 196 -23.06 -14.27 -29.53
C PRO A 196 -22.64 -15.16 -30.71
N VAL A 197 -23.42 -16.21 -30.95
CA VAL A 197 -23.22 -17.13 -32.07
C VAL A 197 -23.87 -16.55 -33.33
N ASP A 198 -23.06 -16.27 -34.35
CA ASP A 198 -23.55 -15.93 -35.69
C ASP A 198 -23.97 -17.21 -36.40
N VAL A 199 -25.27 -17.47 -36.45
CA VAL A 199 -25.87 -18.67 -37.05
C VAL A 199 -25.51 -18.78 -38.54
N ALA A 200 -25.34 -17.67 -39.26
CA ALA A 200 -24.96 -17.69 -40.67
C ALA A 200 -23.51 -18.15 -40.85
N LYS A 201 -22.59 -17.65 -40.01
CA LYS A 201 -21.19 -18.11 -40.00
C LYS A 201 -21.05 -19.54 -39.48
N ALA A 202 -21.79 -19.92 -38.45
CA ALA A 202 -21.86 -21.30 -37.99
C ALA A 202 -22.34 -22.24 -39.12
N ASN A 203 -23.25 -21.78 -39.97
CA ASN A 203 -23.71 -22.52 -41.16
C ASN A 203 -22.71 -22.60 -42.30
N LEU A 204 -21.90 -21.57 -42.52
CA LEU A 204 -20.92 -21.52 -43.61
C LEU A 204 -19.57 -22.15 -43.24
N GLU A 205 -19.03 -21.79 -42.08
CA GLU A 205 -17.69 -22.19 -41.62
C GLU A 205 -17.74 -23.44 -40.70
N GLY A 206 -18.96 -23.82 -40.27
CA GLY A 206 -19.20 -25.06 -39.56
C GLY A 206 -18.45 -25.12 -38.22
N TRP A 207 -17.75 -26.23 -38.04
CA TRP A 207 -17.03 -26.55 -36.80
C TRP A 207 -15.88 -25.59 -36.48
N GLN A 208 -15.23 -25.02 -37.51
CA GLN A 208 -14.07 -24.15 -37.34
C GLN A 208 -14.44 -22.82 -36.66
N TYR A 209 -15.63 -22.27 -36.99
CA TYR A 209 -16.13 -21.04 -36.37
C TYR A 209 -16.47 -21.24 -34.88
N LEU A 210 -17.18 -22.32 -34.56
CA LEU A 210 -17.55 -22.65 -33.18
C LEU A 210 -16.30 -22.92 -32.32
N GLN A 211 -15.31 -23.61 -32.90
CA GLN A 211 -14.01 -23.81 -32.25
C GLN A 211 -13.28 -22.48 -32.02
N GLY A 212 -13.28 -21.57 -33.00
CA GLY A 212 -12.66 -20.25 -32.85
C GLY A 212 -13.31 -19.39 -31.77
N LEU A 213 -14.62 -19.52 -31.53
CA LEU A 213 -15.29 -18.87 -30.39
C LEU A 213 -14.83 -19.45 -29.05
N ALA A 214 -14.79 -20.79 -28.95
CA ALA A 214 -14.31 -21.47 -27.75
C ALA A 214 -12.84 -21.14 -27.44
N ASP A 215 -11.98 -21.09 -28.47
CA ASP A 215 -10.55 -20.77 -28.34
C ASP A 215 -10.34 -19.31 -27.90
N LYS A 216 -11.09 -18.34 -28.42
CA LYS A 216 -11.05 -16.95 -27.95
C LYS A 216 -11.40 -16.82 -26.46
N HIS A 217 -12.39 -17.59 -26.00
CA HIS A 217 -12.73 -17.61 -24.58
C HIS A 217 -11.65 -18.30 -23.74
N GLN A 218 -11.02 -19.35 -24.26
CA GLN A 218 -9.88 -19.98 -23.62
C GLN A 218 -8.70 -19.00 -23.46
N GLU A 219 -8.40 -18.19 -24.48
CA GLU A 219 -7.39 -17.14 -24.40
C GLU A 219 -7.72 -16.10 -23.33
N GLN A 220 -8.99 -15.66 -23.25
CA GLN A 220 -9.44 -14.75 -22.19
C GLN A 220 -9.28 -15.35 -20.79
N LEU A 221 -9.56 -16.64 -20.62
CA LEU A 221 -9.37 -17.33 -19.34
C LEU A 221 -7.90 -17.49 -18.95
N VAL A 222 -7.03 -17.79 -19.93
CA VAL A 222 -5.57 -17.83 -19.71
C VAL A 222 -5.03 -16.46 -19.32
N LYS A 223 -5.55 -15.41 -19.96
CA LYS A 223 -5.23 -14.03 -19.59
C LYS A 223 -5.71 -13.72 -18.16
N PHE A 224 -6.94 -14.08 -17.82
CA PHE A 224 -7.48 -13.88 -16.47
C PHE A 224 -6.69 -14.64 -15.40
N THR A 225 -6.29 -15.90 -15.64
CA THR A 225 -5.46 -16.64 -14.67
C THR A 225 -4.08 -16.04 -14.51
N HIS A 226 -3.48 -15.53 -15.59
CA HIS A 226 -2.23 -14.80 -15.54
C HIS A 226 -2.37 -13.50 -14.73
N ASP A 227 -3.40 -12.69 -15.02
CA ASP A 227 -3.68 -11.43 -14.32
C ASP A 227 -3.94 -11.67 -12.82
N ARG A 228 -4.67 -12.74 -12.47
CA ARG A 228 -4.86 -13.19 -11.07
C ARG A 228 -3.54 -13.49 -10.38
N ALA A 229 -2.65 -14.26 -11.03
CA ALA A 229 -1.36 -14.63 -10.45
C ALA A 229 -0.46 -13.40 -10.24
N MET A 230 -0.49 -12.45 -11.17
CA MET A 230 0.25 -11.19 -11.06
C MET A 230 -0.29 -10.31 -9.93
N LEU A 231 -1.62 -10.21 -9.79
CA LEU A 231 -2.26 -9.48 -8.70
C LEU A 231 -1.91 -10.08 -7.32
N GLN A 232 -1.99 -11.40 -7.18
CA GLN A 232 -1.61 -12.08 -5.94
C GLN A 232 -0.16 -11.78 -5.56
N LYS A 233 0.76 -11.91 -6.50
CA LYS A 233 2.18 -11.58 -6.29
C LYS A 233 2.38 -10.12 -5.90
N SER A 234 1.62 -9.20 -6.48
CA SER A 234 1.70 -7.77 -6.15
C SER A 234 1.18 -7.47 -4.75
N PHE A 235 0.14 -8.17 -4.30
CA PHE A 235 -0.42 -8.05 -2.94
C PHE A 235 0.59 -8.54 -1.90
N ASP A 236 1.17 -9.72 -2.13
CA ASP A 236 2.21 -10.29 -1.27
C ASP A 236 3.42 -9.35 -1.18
N LEU A 237 3.88 -8.81 -2.31
CA LEU A 237 5.02 -7.90 -2.36
C LEU A 237 4.72 -6.56 -1.66
N ALA A 238 3.51 -6.02 -1.83
CA ALA A 238 3.10 -4.79 -1.16
C ALA A 238 3.05 -4.95 0.37
N ALA A 239 2.53 -6.08 0.84
CA ALA A 239 2.50 -6.41 2.26
C ALA A 239 3.93 -6.51 2.85
N VAL A 240 4.84 -7.18 2.15
CA VAL A 240 6.25 -7.30 2.55
C VAL A 240 6.95 -5.94 2.55
N ASN A 241 6.78 -5.15 1.48
CA ASN A 241 7.40 -3.82 1.37
C ASN A 241 6.91 -2.85 2.46
N HIS A 242 5.62 -2.91 2.80
CA HIS A 242 5.06 -2.08 3.87
C HIS A 242 5.65 -2.44 5.23
N GLN A 243 5.73 -3.74 5.55
CA GLN A 243 6.38 -4.21 6.77
C GLN A 243 7.85 -3.79 6.83
N TYR A 244 8.58 -3.96 5.73
CA TYR A 244 9.98 -3.56 5.64
C TYR A 244 10.17 -2.05 5.81
N ALA A 245 9.28 -1.21 5.25
CA ALA A 245 9.33 0.24 5.41
C ALA A 245 9.14 0.66 6.87
N ILE A 246 8.13 0.10 7.55
CA ILE A 246 7.89 0.35 8.98
C ILE A 246 9.12 -0.07 9.79
N GLU A 247 9.63 -1.28 9.55
CA GLU A 247 10.78 -1.81 10.29
C GLU A 247 12.04 -0.95 10.07
N MET A 248 12.30 -0.51 8.84
CA MET A 248 13.46 0.34 8.53
C MET A 248 13.35 1.73 9.18
N GLU A 249 12.15 2.30 9.25
CA GLU A 249 11.92 3.57 9.95
C GLU A 249 12.09 3.42 11.47
N GLU A 250 11.51 2.38 12.08
CA GLU A 250 11.69 2.07 13.49
C GLU A 250 13.17 1.86 13.83
N ARG A 251 13.91 1.12 12.99
CA ARG A 251 15.36 0.93 13.15
C ARG A 251 16.13 2.25 13.06
N LYS A 252 15.83 3.11 12.09
CA LYS A 252 16.48 4.42 11.97
C LYS A 252 16.23 5.30 13.19
N HIS A 253 15.01 5.31 13.71
CA HIS A 253 14.66 6.08 14.89
C HIS A 253 15.35 5.54 16.14
N LYS A 254 15.31 4.22 16.31
CA LYS A 254 16.01 3.53 17.40
C LYS A 254 17.52 3.82 17.35
N HIS A 255 18.14 3.73 16.17
CA HIS A 255 19.54 4.10 15.99
C HIS A 255 19.82 5.58 16.29
N ALA A 256 18.93 6.51 15.93
CA ALA A 256 19.14 7.93 16.25
C ALA A 256 19.12 8.20 17.76
N ILE A 257 18.19 7.58 18.51
CA ILE A 257 18.13 7.66 19.96
C ILE A 257 19.33 6.94 20.58
N GLU A 258 19.62 5.72 20.14
CA GLU A 258 20.76 4.95 20.63
C GLU A 258 22.07 5.66 20.35
N ASP A 259 22.26 6.32 19.21
CA ASP A 259 23.47 7.09 18.92
C ASP A 259 23.58 8.33 19.81
N GLN A 260 22.45 9.00 20.11
CA GLN A 260 22.42 10.09 21.08
C GLN A 260 22.76 9.62 22.50
N GLU A 261 22.09 8.56 22.97
CA GLU A 261 22.33 7.97 24.28
C GLU A 261 23.73 7.39 24.38
N ARG A 262 24.24 6.75 23.32
CA ARG A 262 25.59 6.20 23.25
C ARG A 262 26.61 7.30 23.33
N MET A 263 26.44 8.39 22.58
CA MET A 263 27.32 9.55 22.66
C MET A 263 27.31 10.15 24.06
N LEU A 264 26.15 10.37 24.68
CA LEU A 264 26.07 10.86 26.06
C LEU A 264 26.68 9.88 27.06
N SER A 265 26.46 8.58 26.90
CA SER A 265 27.02 7.52 27.76
C SER A 265 28.54 7.36 27.61
N THR A 266 29.10 7.81 26.49
CA THR A 266 30.55 7.83 26.28
C THR A 266 31.22 8.82 27.24
N TYR A 267 30.48 9.83 27.68
CA TYR A 267 30.95 10.76 28.72
C TYR A 267 30.38 10.31 30.08
N ARG A 268 31.26 9.98 31.03
CA ARG A 268 30.79 9.82 32.41
C ARG A 268 30.35 11.18 32.93
N LYS A 269 29.41 11.19 33.88
CA LYS A 269 28.98 12.44 34.53
C LYS A 269 30.17 13.22 35.12
N GLU A 270 31.17 12.50 35.64
CA GLU A 270 32.42 13.07 36.14
C GLU A 270 33.26 13.73 35.05
N ASP A 271 33.27 13.17 33.83
CA ASP A 271 33.96 13.75 32.68
C ASP A 271 33.26 15.03 32.24
N LEU A 272 31.92 15.01 32.11
CA LEU A 272 31.13 16.21 31.80
C LEU A 272 31.34 17.32 32.82
N ARG A 273 31.40 16.97 34.11
CA ARG A 273 31.69 17.92 35.18
C ARG A 273 33.10 18.48 35.09
N SER A 274 34.10 17.65 34.81
CA SER A 274 35.50 18.06 34.65
C SER A 274 35.68 18.96 33.43
N MET A 275 35.02 18.62 32.31
CA MET A 275 34.96 19.45 31.11
C MET A 275 34.24 20.77 31.38
N GLY A 276 33.16 20.76 32.15
CA GLY A 276 32.41 21.95 32.56
C GLY A 276 33.26 22.90 33.41
N GLN A 277 34.05 22.34 34.33
CA GLN A 277 35.03 23.10 35.12
C GLN A 277 36.11 23.73 34.23
N GLN A 278 36.71 22.94 33.33
CA GLN A 278 37.73 23.43 32.39
C GLN A 278 37.17 24.52 31.48
N TRP A 279 35.98 24.33 30.94
CA TRP A 279 35.29 25.34 30.14
C TRP A 279 35.04 26.62 30.96
N PHE A 280 34.54 26.49 32.19
CA PHE A 280 34.27 27.67 33.01
C PHE A 280 35.56 28.44 33.34
N LEU A 281 36.66 27.74 33.64
CA LEU A 281 37.94 28.34 34.01
C LEU A 281 38.70 28.92 32.81
N TYR A 282 38.73 28.20 31.69
CA TYR A 282 39.61 28.49 30.55
C TYR A 282 38.87 28.96 29.29
N GLY A 283 37.54 28.86 29.26
CA GLY A 283 36.71 29.23 28.12
C GLY A 283 36.74 28.24 26.95
N THR A 284 37.34 27.06 27.13
CA THR A 284 37.50 26.07 26.05
C THR A 284 36.39 25.02 26.08
N LEU A 285 35.53 25.02 25.06
CA LEU A 285 34.50 24.00 24.86
C LEU A 285 35.02 22.76 24.12
N PRO A 286 34.37 21.61 24.40
CA PRO A 286 34.16 20.49 23.51
C PRO A 286 34.30 20.76 22.02
N ARG A 287 35.36 20.40 21.29
CA ARG A 287 35.26 20.35 19.82
C ARG A 287 34.46 19.11 19.43
N THR A 288 33.14 19.22 19.50
CA THR A 288 32.19 18.19 19.09
C THR A 288 31.47 18.65 17.83
N TYR A 289 31.21 17.72 16.92
CA TYR A 289 30.55 18.02 15.64
C TYR A 289 29.12 17.48 15.61
N GLY A 290 28.24 18.18 14.89
CA GLY A 290 26.86 17.74 14.64
C GLY A 290 25.88 17.98 15.79
N LYS A 291 24.64 17.50 15.62
CA LYS A 291 23.53 17.69 16.58
C LYS A 291 23.84 17.10 17.97
N ALA A 292 24.46 15.93 18.02
CA ALA A 292 24.89 15.32 19.28
C ALA A 292 25.96 16.16 20.00
N GLY A 293 26.86 16.81 19.24
CA GLY A 293 27.86 17.70 19.81
C GLY A 293 27.27 18.90 20.54
N VAL A 294 26.17 19.47 20.03
CA VAL A 294 25.44 20.57 20.66
C VAL A 294 24.85 20.14 22.02
N LEU A 295 24.33 18.92 22.12
CA LEU A 295 23.80 18.38 23.38
C LEU A 295 24.91 18.20 24.42
N VAL A 296 26.07 17.66 24.01
CA VAL A 296 27.24 17.53 24.90
C VAL A 296 27.74 18.89 25.37
N GLN A 297 27.85 19.88 24.46
CA GLN A 297 28.25 21.24 24.83
C GLN A 297 27.27 21.88 25.81
N ALA A 298 25.96 21.71 25.61
CA ALA A 298 24.94 22.21 26.51
C ALA A 298 25.09 21.62 27.92
N GLU A 299 25.35 20.31 28.03
CA GLU A 299 25.52 19.65 29.33
C GLU A 299 26.84 20.06 30.00
N VAL A 300 27.93 20.22 29.23
CA VAL A 300 29.22 20.76 29.74
C VAL A 300 29.05 22.16 30.30
N ILE A 301 28.33 23.05 29.60
CA ILE A 301 28.05 24.42 30.06
C ILE A 301 27.23 24.39 31.35
N LYS A 302 26.18 23.56 31.38
CA LYS A 302 25.31 23.40 32.55
C LYS A 302 26.11 22.93 33.77
N GLU A 303 26.90 21.87 33.64
CA GLU A 303 27.74 21.34 34.72
C GLU A 303 28.80 22.36 35.18
N GLY A 304 29.38 23.14 34.26
CA GLY A 304 30.29 24.23 34.58
C GLY A 304 29.63 25.35 35.40
N ASN A 305 28.42 25.75 35.01
CA ASN A 305 27.62 26.74 35.74
C ASN A 305 27.18 26.21 37.12
N GLU A 306 26.75 24.96 37.22
CA GLU A 306 26.39 24.31 38.48
C GLU A 306 27.60 24.22 39.44
N TRP A 307 28.77 23.86 38.90
CA TRP A 307 30.00 23.88 39.68
C TRP A 307 30.34 25.29 40.17
N ALA A 308 30.29 26.31 39.33
CA ALA A 308 30.56 27.69 39.74
C ALA A 308 29.62 28.15 40.87
N LYS A 309 28.32 27.85 40.75
CA LYS A 309 27.34 28.10 41.82
C LYS A 309 27.69 27.37 43.12
N SER A 310 28.15 26.12 43.03
CA SER A 310 28.59 25.35 44.20
C SER A 310 29.79 25.96 44.93
N GLN A 311 30.60 26.75 44.21
CA GLN A 311 31.74 27.50 44.76
C GLN A 311 31.36 28.93 45.20
N GLY A 312 30.07 29.30 45.16
CA GLY A 312 29.63 30.67 45.45
C GLY A 312 30.06 31.70 44.40
N ILE A 313 30.48 31.25 43.21
CA ILE A 313 30.83 32.11 42.09
C ILE A 313 29.57 32.33 41.26
N ASP A 314 29.17 33.60 41.07
CA ASP A 314 28.12 33.93 40.09
C ASP A 314 28.62 33.57 38.68
N PRO A 315 27.97 32.62 37.96
CA PRO A 315 28.40 32.25 36.61
C PRO A 315 28.43 33.45 35.66
N MET A 316 27.50 34.40 35.83
CA MET A 316 27.40 35.58 34.98
C MET A 316 28.53 36.60 35.22
N SER A 317 29.36 36.43 36.25
CA SER A 317 30.55 37.26 36.46
C SER A 317 31.65 37.01 35.41
N ARG A 318 31.61 35.88 34.69
CA ARG A 318 32.61 35.51 33.69
C ARG A 318 32.19 35.98 32.27
N PRO A 319 33.04 36.72 31.55
CA PRO A 319 32.74 37.17 30.18
C PRO A 319 32.39 36.04 29.22
N GLN A 320 33.05 34.87 29.31
CA GLN A 320 32.72 33.72 28.46
C GLN A 320 31.29 33.20 28.68
N VAL A 321 30.80 33.16 29.92
CA VAL A 321 29.44 32.73 30.24
C VAL A 321 28.43 33.75 29.71
N GLN A 322 28.72 35.05 29.85
CA GLN A 322 27.89 36.11 29.28
C GLN A 322 27.78 35.99 27.75
N ALA A 323 28.89 35.68 27.08
CA ALA A 323 28.92 35.47 25.63
C ALA A 323 28.07 34.26 25.22
N GLU A 324 28.21 33.13 25.92
CA GLU A 324 27.43 31.92 25.64
C GLU A 324 25.93 32.11 25.91
N VAL A 325 25.56 32.77 27.00
CA VAL A 325 24.15 33.08 27.29
C VAL A 325 23.57 34.02 26.23
N THR A 326 24.34 34.99 25.76
CA THR A 326 23.92 35.91 24.68
C THR A 326 23.76 35.17 23.36
N SER A 327 24.70 34.27 23.03
CA SER A 327 24.63 33.38 21.86
C SER A 327 23.40 32.47 21.93
N ALA A 328 23.17 31.80 23.06
CA ALA A 328 22.02 30.94 23.30
C ALA A 328 20.70 31.69 23.20
N LYS A 329 20.59 32.92 23.74
CA LYS A 329 19.41 33.79 23.59
C LYS A 329 19.13 34.14 22.13
N SER A 330 20.18 34.46 21.36
CA SER A 330 20.07 34.75 19.92
C SER A 330 19.62 33.51 19.14
N ALA A 331 20.23 32.36 19.39
CA ALA A 331 19.85 31.08 18.80
C ALA A 331 18.42 30.67 19.15
N LEU A 332 18.02 30.83 20.42
CA LEU A 332 16.68 30.54 20.91
C LEU A 332 15.63 31.41 20.22
N THR A 333 15.91 32.70 20.07
CA THR A 333 15.02 33.65 19.37
C THR A 333 14.84 33.25 17.91
N LYS A 334 15.93 32.90 17.22
CA LYS A 334 15.89 32.42 15.82
C LYS A 334 15.11 31.10 15.71
N LEU A 335 15.38 30.13 16.59
CA LEU A 335 14.73 28.82 16.59
C LEU A 335 13.22 28.93 16.87
N ARG A 336 12.81 29.79 17.80
CA ARG A 336 11.40 30.09 18.05
C ARG A 336 10.71 30.71 16.84
N GLY A 337 11.41 31.61 16.12
CA GLY A 337 10.93 32.15 14.85
C GLY A 337 10.70 31.05 13.81
N VAL A 338 11.67 30.14 13.65
CA VAL A 338 11.56 28.97 12.76
C VAL A 338 10.38 28.07 13.19
N ASN A 339 10.28 27.73 14.47
CA ASN A 339 9.19 26.90 15.00
C ASN A 339 7.82 27.54 14.77
N ALA A 340 7.69 28.86 14.93
CA ALA A 340 6.44 29.56 14.66
C ALA A 340 6.04 29.46 13.18
N ILE A 341 7.00 29.64 12.26
CA ILE A 341 6.79 29.47 10.81
C ILE A 341 6.38 28.03 10.50
N GLN A 342 7.10 27.04 11.02
CA GLN A 342 6.82 25.62 10.81
C GLN A 342 5.45 25.23 11.37
N MET A 343 5.11 25.62 12.60
CA MET A 343 3.78 25.32 13.18
C MET A 343 2.65 25.91 12.35
N ALA A 344 2.81 27.14 11.86
CA ALA A 344 1.83 27.75 10.96
C ALA A 344 1.73 27.00 9.63
N ALA A 345 2.86 26.56 9.07
CA ALA A 345 2.91 25.76 7.86
C ALA A 345 2.29 24.37 8.06
N ILE A 346 2.52 23.69 9.18
CA ILE A 346 1.90 22.39 9.51
C ILE A 346 0.38 22.51 9.56
N ARG A 347 -0.16 23.53 10.24
CA ARG A 347 -1.62 23.71 10.30
C ARG A 347 -2.24 23.90 8.91
N ARG A 348 -1.57 24.63 8.01
CA ARG A 348 -2.03 24.77 6.62
C ARG A 348 -1.86 23.48 5.84
N LEU A 349 -0.70 22.83 5.99
CA LEU A 349 -0.39 21.54 5.38
C LEU A 349 -1.47 20.51 5.74
N ASP A 350 -1.82 20.34 7.01
CA ASP A 350 -2.88 19.43 7.45
C ASP A 350 -4.21 19.69 6.73
N GLY A 351 -4.59 20.96 6.58
CA GLY A 351 -5.78 21.33 5.82
C GLY A 351 -5.70 20.96 4.33
N HIS A 352 -4.53 21.16 3.70
CA HIS A 352 -4.31 20.75 2.31
C HIS A 352 -4.26 19.23 2.14
N LEU A 353 -3.68 18.51 3.11
CA LEU A 353 -3.63 17.05 3.13
C LEU A 353 -5.03 16.45 3.27
N ASP A 354 -5.87 16.99 4.18
CA ASP A 354 -7.25 16.54 4.34
C ASP A 354 -8.08 16.83 3.08
N ALA A 355 -7.88 18.01 2.46
CA ALA A 355 -8.49 18.34 1.17
C ALA A 355 -8.04 17.39 0.06
N LEU A 356 -6.75 17.03 0.02
CA LEU A 356 -6.20 16.08 -0.94
C LEU A 356 -6.83 14.70 -0.82
N VAL A 357 -6.94 14.16 0.40
CA VAL A 357 -7.57 12.86 0.65
C VAL A 357 -9.04 12.90 0.24
N ARG A 358 -9.75 13.98 0.57
CA ARG A 358 -11.16 14.14 0.17
C ARG A 358 -11.32 14.23 -1.35
N LEU A 359 -10.41 14.91 -2.05
CA LEU A 359 -10.44 15.06 -3.50
C LEU A 359 -10.00 13.79 -4.22
N SER A 360 -9.05 13.03 -3.67
CA SER A 360 -8.61 11.76 -4.25
C SER A 360 -9.71 10.70 -4.26
N GLU A 361 -10.68 10.80 -3.35
CA GLU A 361 -11.89 9.97 -3.34
C GLU A 361 -12.90 10.33 -4.43
N LYS A 362 -12.91 11.59 -4.89
CA LYS A 362 -13.85 12.06 -5.93
C LYS A 362 -13.31 11.92 -7.34
N VAL A 363 -12.00 12.05 -7.51
CA VAL A 363 -11.36 11.97 -8.82
C VAL A 363 -11.22 10.49 -9.20
N PRO A 364 -11.71 10.06 -10.38
CA PRO A 364 -11.54 8.68 -10.82
C PRO A 364 -10.06 8.36 -10.97
N ARG A 365 -9.63 7.22 -10.42
CA ARG A 365 -8.26 6.71 -10.50
C ARG A 365 -8.26 5.20 -10.66
N SER A 366 -7.21 4.72 -11.29
CA SER A 366 -6.81 3.32 -11.33
C SER A 366 -5.77 3.01 -10.24
N GLU A 367 -5.47 1.74 -10.04
CA GLU A 367 -4.32 1.31 -9.22
C GLU A 367 -2.99 1.45 -9.98
N ILE A 368 -3.02 1.69 -11.29
CA ILE A 368 -1.83 1.79 -12.13
C ILE A 368 -1.36 3.24 -12.18
N HIS A 369 -0.21 3.51 -11.57
CA HIS A 369 0.36 4.85 -11.46
C HIS A 369 0.47 5.60 -12.80
N ALA A 370 0.98 4.91 -13.83
CA ALA A 370 1.18 5.50 -15.17
C ALA A 370 -0.14 5.93 -15.85
N VAL A 371 -1.27 5.30 -15.50
CA VAL A 371 -2.57 5.60 -16.09
C VAL A 371 -3.24 6.78 -15.37
N ASN A 372 -2.97 6.94 -14.07
CA ASN A 372 -3.61 7.97 -13.24
C ASN A 372 -3.26 9.40 -13.67
N GLU A 373 -2.04 9.65 -14.12
CA GLU A 373 -1.67 10.97 -14.66
C GLU A 373 -2.47 11.29 -15.92
N ALA A 374 -2.62 10.32 -16.82
CA ALA A 374 -3.42 10.47 -18.04
C ALA A 374 -4.91 10.68 -17.70
N ILE A 375 -5.46 9.96 -16.71
CA ILE A 375 -6.84 10.15 -16.25
C ILE A 375 -7.02 11.56 -15.68
N LEU A 376 -6.16 12.00 -14.76
CA LEU A 376 -6.24 13.34 -14.16
C LEU A 376 -6.12 14.44 -15.21
N LYS A 377 -5.17 14.30 -16.15
CA LYS A 377 -5.01 15.24 -17.25
C LYS A 377 -6.23 15.25 -18.16
N GLY A 378 -6.75 14.07 -18.52
CA GLY A 378 -7.98 13.88 -19.27
C GLY A 378 -9.18 14.58 -18.62
N GLN A 379 -9.39 14.29 -17.34
CA GLN A 379 -10.47 14.87 -16.55
C GLN A 379 -10.35 16.39 -16.42
N ARG A 380 -9.14 16.90 -16.19
CA ARG A 380 -8.89 18.34 -16.04
C ARG A 380 -9.01 19.12 -17.35
N GLU A 381 -8.31 18.68 -18.39
CA GLU A 381 -8.13 19.46 -19.63
C GLU A 381 -9.26 19.24 -20.63
N TYR A 382 -9.80 18.01 -20.71
CA TYR A 382 -10.79 17.65 -21.73
C TYR A 382 -12.20 17.58 -21.16
N ALA A 383 -12.38 16.95 -19.99
CA ALA A 383 -13.70 16.85 -19.37
C ALA A 383 -14.06 18.10 -18.54
N GLY A 384 -13.10 18.98 -18.24
CA GLY A 384 -13.32 20.19 -17.44
C GLY A 384 -13.72 19.89 -15.99
N SER A 385 -13.32 18.75 -15.44
CA SER A 385 -13.69 18.31 -14.09
C SER A 385 -13.12 19.27 -13.02
N PRO A 386 -13.99 19.96 -12.24
CA PRO A 386 -13.54 20.89 -11.22
C PRO A 386 -12.80 20.18 -10.08
N ASP A 387 -13.20 18.95 -9.73
CA ASP A 387 -12.54 18.16 -8.68
C ASP A 387 -11.13 17.73 -9.11
N ALA A 388 -10.92 17.38 -10.39
CA ALA A 388 -9.59 17.04 -10.90
C ALA A 388 -8.65 18.26 -10.91
N ALA A 389 -9.16 19.43 -11.29
CA ALA A 389 -8.41 20.68 -11.22
C ALA A 389 -8.06 21.05 -9.78
N ALA A 390 -9.04 20.95 -8.87
CA ALA A 390 -8.84 21.19 -7.44
C ALA A 390 -7.81 20.23 -6.84
N TYR A 391 -7.80 18.95 -7.21
CA TYR A 391 -6.82 17.98 -6.72
C TYR A 391 -5.39 18.40 -7.08
N VAL A 392 -5.15 18.74 -8.35
CA VAL A 392 -3.81 19.15 -8.83
C VAL A 392 -3.36 20.46 -8.16
N PHE A 393 -4.30 21.37 -7.90
CA PHE A 393 -3.99 22.59 -7.17
C PHE A 393 -3.64 22.30 -5.70
N GLN A 394 -4.43 21.46 -5.02
CA GLN A 394 -4.17 21.10 -3.62
C GLN A 394 -2.87 20.30 -3.46
N SER A 395 -2.48 19.47 -4.43
CA SER A 395 -1.20 18.75 -4.37
C SER A 395 -0.01 19.70 -4.48
N PHE A 396 -0.15 20.76 -5.28
CA PHE A 396 0.83 21.82 -5.37
C PHE A 396 0.96 22.61 -4.07
N GLU A 397 -0.16 23.05 -3.49
CA GLU A 397 -0.18 23.79 -2.22
C GLU A 397 0.36 22.95 -1.06
N ALA A 398 -0.02 21.67 -0.96
CA ALA A 398 0.53 20.74 0.03
C ALA A 398 2.06 20.60 -0.12
N GLY A 399 2.56 20.46 -1.36
CA GLY A 399 4.00 20.41 -1.63
C GLY A 399 4.72 21.70 -1.22
N MET A 400 4.10 22.86 -1.41
CA MET A 400 4.65 24.14 -0.96
C MET A 400 4.69 24.25 0.55
N GLU A 401 3.62 23.94 1.27
CA GLU A 401 3.62 23.98 2.73
C GLU A 401 4.59 22.96 3.33
N LEU A 402 4.68 21.75 2.75
CA LEU A 402 5.68 20.75 3.14
C LEU A 402 7.11 21.32 3.05
N SER A 403 7.43 22.03 1.97
CA SER A 403 8.75 22.67 1.83
C SER A 403 9.03 23.70 2.92
N ARG A 404 8.02 24.47 3.34
CA ARG A 404 8.16 25.44 4.43
C ARG A 404 8.37 24.75 5.77
N VAL A 405 7.69 23.62 5.99
CA VAL A 405 7.89 22.80 7.20
C VAL A 405 9.31 22.25 7.25
N VAL A 406 9.83 21.69 6.15
CA VAL A 406 11.17 21.08 6.14
C VAL A 406 12.26 22.14 6.29
N VAL A 407 12.15 23.27 5.61
CA VAL A 407 13.21 24.30 5.56
C VAL A 407 13.13 25.26 6.75
N GLY A 408 11.93 25.49 7.28
CA GLY A 408 11.71 26.44 8.36
C GLY A 408 11.72 27.92 7.91
N THR A 409 11.49 28.19 6.63
CA THR A 409 11.39 29.55 6.08
C THR A 409 10.02 29.80 5.48
N ALA A 410 9.63 31.08 5.39
CA ALA A 410 8.32 31.46 4.86
C ALA A 410 8.10 31.07 3.39
N GLN A 411 9.19 30.92 2.61
CA GLN A 411 9.10 30.59 1.18
C GLN A 411 9.40 29.12 0.86
N GLY A 412 10.11 28.40 1.75
CA GLY A 412 10.78 27.16 1.38
C GLY A 412 11.94 27.42 0.40
N ASP A 413 12.78 26.43 0.14
CA ASP A 413 13.76 26.48 -0.95
C ASP A 413 13.19 25.81 -2.21
N GLN A 414 13.83 26.03 -3.36
CA GLN A 414 13.33 25.47 -4.62
C GLN A 414 13.44 23.94 -4.68
N ALA A 415 14.53 23.36 -4.21
CA ALA A 415 14.74 21.92 -4.29
C ALA A 415 13.72 21.16 -3.43
N THR A 416 13.46 21.61 -2.21
CA THR A 416 12.43 20.98 -1.35
C THR A 416 11.01 21.20 -1.88
N ARG A 417 10.74 22.32 -2.57
CA ARG A 417 9.44 22.51 -3.25
C ARG A 417 9.24 21.51 -4.38
N GLU A 418 10.27 21.26 -5.18
CA GLU A 418 10.23 20.25 -6.24
C GLU A 418 10.08 18.84 -5.66
N GLU A 419 10.78 18.53 -4.58
CA GLU A 419 10.66 17.26 -3.89
C GLU A 419 9.27 17.06 -3.26
N GLY A 420 8.74 18.09 -2.60
CA GLY A 420 7.38 18.06 -2.05
C GLY A 420 6.32 17.84 -3.13
N ARG A 421 6.49 18.42 -4.32
CA ARG A 421 5.59 18.16 -5.46
C ARG A 421 5.68 16.72 -5.96
N LYS A 422 6.87 16.12 -5.97
CA LYS A 422 7.05 14.71 -6.35
C LYS A 422 6.37 13.78 -5.34
N GLN A 423 6.40 14.11 -4.06
CA GLN A 423 5.72 13.32 -3.03
C GLN A 423 4.20 13.28 -3.25
N PHE A 424 3.58 14.38 -3.68
CA PHE A 424 2.15 14.42 -4.01
C PHE A 424 1.86 14.27 -5.51
N ALA A 425 2.64 13.42 -6.19
CA ALA A 425 2.52 13.22 -7.63
C ALA A 425 1.07 12.89 -8.06
N ALA A 426 0.67 13.43 -9.22
CA ALA A 426 -0.66 13.21 -9.78
C ALA A 426 -0.96 11.71 -9.98
N GLY A 427 0.05 10.91 -10.33
CA GLY A 427 -0.12 9.48 -10.59
C GLY A 427 -0.50 8.61 -9.39
N LEU A 428 -0.46 9.10 -8.14
CA LEU A 428 -0.72 8.26 -6.97
C LEU A 428 -2.15 7.69 -6.97
N ALA A 429 -2.30 6.41 -6.64
CA ALA A 429 -3.60 5.80 -6.37
C ALA A 429 -4.19 6.34 -5.05
N ASN A 430 -5.49 6.20 -4.84
CA ASN A 430 -6.17 6.82 -3.69
C ASN A 430 -5.63 6.33 -2.32
N ASN A 431 -5.37 5.02 -2.20
CA ASN A 431 -4.71 4.43 -1.04
C ASN A 431 -3.27 4.93 -0.85
N GLN A 432 -2.53 5.15 -1.95
CA GLN A 432 -1.18 5.71 -1.91
C GLN A 432 -1.20 7.18 -1.46
N VAL A 433 -2.17 7.98 -1.89
CA VAL A 433 -2.35 9.37 -1.41
C VAL A 433 -2.52 9.39 0.10
N LYS A 434 -3.39 8.53 0.67
CA LYS A 434 -3.59 8.43 2.12
C LYS A 434 -2.30 8.04 2.86
N ALA A 435 -1.60 7.01 2.39
CA ALA A 435 -0.34 6.57 3.00
C ALA A 435 0.74 7.67 2.98
N VAL A 436 0.90 8.37 1.85
CA VAL A 436 1.83 9.49 1.73
C VAL A 436 1.42 10.64 2.64
N VAL A 437 0.13 10.97 2.71
CA VAL A 437 -0.40 12.02 3.60
C VAL A 437 -0.07 11.73 5.06
N ASP A 438 -0.33 10.50 5.52
CA ASP A 438 -0.06 10.11 6.91
C ASP A 438 1.43 10.15 7.22
N GLN A 439 2.28 9.66 6.30
CA GLN A 439 3.73 9.71 6.45
C GLN A 439 4.25 11.15 6.50
N VAL A 440 3.76 12.02 5.61
CA VAL A 440 4.14 13.44 5.58
C VAL A 440 3.73 14.13 6.87
N ARG A 441 2.51 13.90 7.36
CA ARG A 441 2.02 14.45 8.63
C ARG A 441 2.90 14.03 9.79
N GLN A 442 3.21 12.75 9.92
CA GLN A 442 4.09 12.25 10.98
C GLN A 442 5.49 12.88 10.92
N ASN A 443 6.08 12.95 9.72
CA ASN A 443 7.40 13.56 9.53
C ASN A 443 7.41 15.06 9.86
N ALA A 444 6.36 15.78 9.45
CA ALA A 444 6.20 17.20 9.74
C ALA A 444 6.15 17.47 11.25
N HIS A 445 5.33 16.72 12.00
CA HIS A 445 5.26 16.87 13.46
C HIS A 445 6.55 16.47 14.16
N ARG A 446 7.20 15.38 13.72
CA ARG A 446 8.48 14.92 14.27
C ARG A 446 9.57 16.00 14.16
N ASN A 447 9.65 16.71 13.03
CA ASN A 447 10.60 17.81 12.85
C ASN A 447 10.43 18.92 13.91
N ILE A 448 9.18 19.25 14.27
CA ILE A 448 8.91 20.25 15.32
C ILE A 448 9.34 19.74 16.69
N ASP A 449 9.10 18.47 17.00
CA ASP A 449 9.48 17.92 18.30
C ASP A 449 11.00 17.89 18.48
N THR A 450 11.77 17.57 17.44
CA THR A 450 13.24 17.72 17.46
C THR A 450 13.68 19.17 17.70
N ASN A 451 13.00 20.15 17.11
CA ASN A 451 13.30 21.55 17.36
C ASN A 451 12.93 21.98 18.79
N ARG A 452 11.87 21.43 19.39
CA ARG A 452 11.51 21.67 20.78
C ARG A 452 12.55 21.14 21.75
N GLU A 453 13.18 20.01 21.45
CA GLU A 453 14.31 19.49 22.24
C GLU A 453 15.51 20.45 22.19
N SER A 454 15.81 20.96 20.99
CA SER A 454 16.86 21.97 20.81
C SER A 454 16.52 23.28 21.55
N GLU A 455 15.23 23.66 21.60
CA GLU A 455 14.75 24.78 22.39
C GLU A 455 14.99 24.57 23.88
N ARG A 456 14.66 23.39 24.42
CA ARG A 456 14.89 23.04 25.83
C ARG A 456 16.37 23.08 26.19
N ALA A 457 17.25 22.59 25.31
CA ALA A 457 18.69 22.65 25.52
C ALA A 457 19.20 24.10 25.62
N LEU A 458 18.74 25.01 24.75
CA LEU A 458 19.11 26.42 24.79
C LEU A 458 18.55 27.14 26.04
N VAL A 459 17.32 26.82 26.44
CA VAL A 459 16.73 27.35 27.69
C VAL A 459 17.52 26.88 28.91
N SER A 460 17.92 25.62 28.96
CA SER A 460 18.77 25.06 30.03
C SER A 460 20.09 25.82 30.19
N ILE A 461 20.76 26.18 29.08
CA ILE A 461 21.98 27.01 29.13
C ILE A 461 21.68 28.38 29.77
N ILE A 462 20.59 29.04 29.37
CA ILE A 462 20.22 30.37 29.86
C ILE A 462 19.85 30.33 31.36
N GLU A 463 19.04 29.35 31.77
CA GLU A 463 18.58 29.19 33.16
C GLU A 463 19.71 28.73 34.09
N SER A 464 20.60 27.85 33.62
CA SER A 464 21.76 27.43 34.41
C SER A 464 22.70 28.59 34.73
N ALA A 465 22.81 29.60 33.87
CA ALA A 465 23.57 30.82 34.17
C ALA A 465 22.79 31.84 35.02
N GLY A 466 21.51 32.07 34.72
CA GLY A 466 20.69 33.12 35.35
C GLY A 466 20.02 32.75 36.68
N GLY A 467 19.97 31.47 37.03
CA GLY A 467 19.28 30.98 38.23
C GLY A 467 19.92 31.34 39.58
N TYR A 468 21.05 32.05 39.60
CA TYR A 468 21.57 32.64 40.83
C TYR A 468 20.72 33.87 41.18
N LYS A 469 19.48 33.63 41.65
CA LYS A 469 18.92 34.57 42.62
C LYS A 469 19.97 34.59 43.73
N GLN A 470 20.51 35.75 44.07
CA GLN A 470 21.09 35.96 45.38
C GLN A 470 20.00 35.54 46.37
N GLY A 471 19.93 34.25 46.70
CA GLY A 471 19.24 33.80 47.90
C GLY A 471 19.91 34.63 48.96
N GLY A 472 19.12 35.55 49.53
CA GLY A 472 19.62 36.71 50.26
C GLY A 472 20.86 36.29 51.00
N ALA A 473 22.02 36.80 50.57
CA ALA A 473 23.22 36.58 51.32
C ALA A 473 22.82 37.07 52.72
N GLU A 474 22.63 36.14 53.66
CA GLU A 474 22.83 36.43 55.07
C GLU A 474 24.12 37.20 55.04
N SER A 475 24.02 38.50 55.26
CA SER A 475 25.14 39.42 55.16
C SER A 475 26.23 38.77 55.99
N THR A 476 27.26 38.24 55.33
CA THR A 476 28.38 37.61 56.04
C THR A 476 28.83 38.67 57.03
N PRO A 477 28.72 38.44 58.35
CA PRO A 477 28.91 39.50 59.31
C PRO A 477 30.28 40.12 59.05
N LYS A 478 30.28 41.44 58.83
CA LYS A 478 31.51 42.20 58.57
C LYS A 478 32.58 41.79 59.58
N GLY A 479 33.74 41.33 59.10
CA GLY A 479 34.88 40.95 59.93
C GLY A 479 35.11 39.45 60.14
N GLU A 480 34.34 38.57 59.48
CA GLU A 480 34.57 37.13 59.60
C GLU A 480 35.78 36.66 58.75
N THR A 481 36.83 36.19 59.43
CA THR A 481 38.02 35.59 58.81
C THR A 481 37.76 34.13 58.50
N LYS A 482 37.77 33.74 57.22
CA LYS A 482 37.63 32.34 56.80
C LYS A 482 38.99 31.76 56.47
N THR A 483 39.30 30.60 57.07
CA THR A 483 40.50 29.83 56.73
C THR A 483 40.18 28.92 55.56
N LEU A 484 40.86 29.11 54.43
CA LEU A 484 40.76 28.28 53.24
C LEU A 484 42.02 27.41 53.15
N THR A 485 41.85 26.10 53.10
CA THR A 485 42.97 25.18 52.86
C THR A 485 43.23 25.12 51.36
N VAL A 486 44.37 25.68 50.93
CA VAL A 486 44.79 25.67 49.52
C VAL A 486 45.81 24.54 49.32
N PRO A 487 45.54 23.57 48.43
CA PRO A 487 46.46 22.47 48.17
C PRO A 487 47.84 22.99 47.74
N GLY A 488 48.89 22.58 48.45
CA GLY A 488 50.27 22.98 48.20
C GLY A 488 50.70 24.31 48.84
N VAL A 489 49.77 25.09 49.41
CA VAL A 489 50.06 26.39 50.05
C VAL A 489 49.73 26.38 51.55
N GLY A 490 48.88 25.46 52.00
CA GLY A 490 48.47 25.33 53.40
C GLY A 490 47.21 26.14 53.72
N GLU A 491 46.98 26.41 55.00
CA GLU A 491 45.83 27.18 55.47
C GLU A 491 46.06 28.68 55.26
N VAL A 492 45.22 29.31 54.43
CA VAL A 492 45.25 30.74 54.16
C VAL A 492 44.02 31.39 54.80
N LYS A 493 44.25 32.31 55.73
CA LYS A 493 43.19 33.10 56.36
C LYS A 493 42.85 34.31 55.48
N VAL A 494 41.62 34.35 54.97
CA VAL A 494 41.11 35.47 54.20
C VAL A 494 40.13 36.25 55.07
N THR A 495 40.50 37.48 55.40
CA THR A 495 39.62 38.42 56.11
C THR A 495 38.96 39.34 55.09
N VAL A 496 37.63 39.39 55.09
CA VAL A 496 36.88 40.30 54.21
C VAL A 496 36.89 41.69 54.85
N THR A 497 37.79 42.57 54.40
CA THR A 497 37.78 44.00 54.75
C THR A 497 36.74 44.76 53.93
N PRO A 498 36.14 45.84 54.49
CA PRO A 498 35.01 46.55 53.91
C PRO A 498 35.29 47.24 52.57
#